data_AF-A0AAN5XM99-F1
#
_entry.id   AF-A0AAN5XM99-F1
#
_cell.length_a   1.000
_cell.length_b   1.000
_cell.length_c   1.000
_cell.angle_alpha   90.00
_cell.angle_beta   90.00
_cell.angle_gamma   90.00
#
_symmetry.space_group_name_H-M   'P 1'
#
loop_
_entity.id
_entity.type
_entity.pdbx_description
1 polymer ?
#
loop_
_entity_poly.entity_id
_entity_poly.type
_entity_poly.pdbx_seq_one_letter_code
_entity_poly.pdbx_strand_id
1 'polypeptide(L)'
;MSEIPIQNIYYMLCYAWDRPKEKDLVNVDASGANQIVDLFANVLLKGVKLQLKRGLDRDYNPFHEEIRGIRGKIDFSHSIKQLSFKQAKAYCQFDEFNYDVLTNQIIKSTIHSLIKTTQLDRDIRKQLLSVYRRLNDITLIRLQRSHFSMVRIHRNNLFYRFLTTVCAFIYENLLPEEGTGRFQFKDFHKNRKTMAIIFENFIRNFYRYEQNQYKISSKQVRWELQSLNPDQQDYLPVMRTDITCYSTKRNIIIDTKYYLEMFQAYQGKKTIRSEHLYQLFSYLSNSLSHSSEDTVWEGILLYPTVKEHVDLNYEGSGVRLSVKTINLNQDWMQIHCDLLKIIGVAL
;
A
#
# COMPACT_ATOMS: atom_id res chain seq x y z
N MET A 1 18.80 -17.75 -5.83
CA MET A 1 18.91 -16.36 -5.35
C MET A 1 18.18 -16.29 -4.02
N SER A 2 18.78 -15.75 -2.98
CA SER A 2 18.11 -15.64 -1.67
C SER A 2 17.04 -14.55 -1.79
N GLU A 3 15.79 -14.93 -2.00
CA GLU A 3 14.67 -13.99 -2.15
C GLU A 3 14.26 -13.43 -0.78
N ILE A 4 13.72 -12.21 -0.75
CA ILE A 4 13.18 -11.61 0.47
C ILE A 4 12.05 -12.53 1.00
N PRO A 5 12.07 -12.90 2.29
CA PRO A 5 11.00 -13.72 2.87
C PRO A 5 9.62 -13.09 2.63
N ILE A 6 8.63 -13.92 2.26
CA ILE A 6 7.26 -13.48 1.98
C ILE A 6 6.66 -12.70 3.15
N GLN A 7 7.02 -13.07 4.38
CA GLN A 7 6.65 -12.35 5.59
C GLN A 7 7.19 -10.91 5.62
N ASN A 8 8.45 -10.70 5.27
CA ASN A 8 9.03 -9.35 5.27
C ASN A 8 8.38 -8.49 4.19
N ILE A 9 7.99 -9.08 3.05
CA ILE A 9 7.19 -8.40 2.03
C ILE A 9 5.83 -7.96 2.61
N TYR A 10 5.16 -8.82 3.39
CA TYR A 10 3.91 -8.46 4.05
C TYR A 10 4.09 -7.26 4.98
N TYR A 11 5.09 -7.30 5.84
CA TYR A 11 5.36 -6.22 6.77
C TYR A 11 5.68 -4.92 6.04
N MET A 12 6.55 -4.95 5.02
CA MET A 12 6.83 -3.80 4.17
C MET A 12 5.56 -3.21 3.57
N LEU A 13 4.63 -4.05 3.09
CA LEU A 13 3.36 -3.59 2.53
C LEU A 13 2.43 -2.98 3.58
N CYS A 14 2.36 -3.54 4.80
CA CYS A 14 1.62 -2.94 5.90
C CYS A 14 2.08 -1.50 6.18
N TYR A 15 3.39 -1.26 6.19
CA TYR A 15 3.92 0.10 6.31
C TYR A 15 3.67 0.92 5.04
N ALA A 16 3.92 0.39 3.84
CA ALA A 16 3.73 1.11 2.58
C ALA A 16 2.27 1.57 2.38
N TRP A 17 1.30 0.81 2.88
CA TRP A 17 -0.14 1.14 2.86
C TRP A 17 -0.60 1.96 4.05
N ASP A 18 0.32 2.43 4.88
CA ASP A 18 0.02 3.29 6.02
C ASP A 18 -0.84 2.59 7.09
N ARG A 19 -0.52 1.31 7.37
CA ARG A 19 -1.26 0.42 8.29
C ARG A 19 -0.32 -0.51 9.07
N PRO A 20 0.69 0.01 9.78
CA PRO A 20 1.66 -0.82 10.49
C PRO A 20 1.03 -1.68 11.59
N LYS A 21 -0.06 -1.23 12.23
CA LYS A 21 -0.76 -1.99 13.29
C LYS A 21 -1.36 -3.30 12.79
N GLU A 22 -1.61 -3.40 11.48
CA GLU A 22 -2.21 -4.58 10.86
C GLU A 22 -1.16 -5.66 10.53
N LYS A 23 0.13 -5.41 10.80
CA LYS A 23 1.19 -6.41 10.67
C LYS A 23 0.93 -7.63 11.56
N ASP A 24 0.29 -7.43 12.72
CA ASP A 24 0.03 -8.49 13.70
C ASP A 24 -1.25 -9.30 13.40
N LEU A 25 -2.10 -8.86 12.45
CA LEU A 25 -3.30 -9.61 12.03
C LEU A 25 -2.93 -11.01 11.52
N VAL A 26 -1.79 -11.11 10.85
CA VAL A 26 -1.29 -12.35 10.34
C VAL A 26 0.00 -12.66 11.06
N ASN A 27 -0.07 -13.55 12.04
CA ASN A 27 1.11 -14.28 12.46
C ASN A 27 1.58 -15.12 11.26
N VAL A 28 2.48 -14.55 10.44
CA VAL A 28 2.93 -15.11 9.17
C VAL A 28 3.81 -16.34 9.40
N ASP A 29 4.54 -16.38 10.51
CA ASP A 29 5.40 -17.51 10.92
C ASP A 29 4.63 -18.82 11.04
N ALA A 30 3.37 -18.77 11.49
CA ALA A 30 2.52 -19.94 11.65
C ALA A 30 1.74 -20.32 10.37
N SER A 31 1.84 -19.53 9.30
CA SER A 31 0.94 -19.66 8.15
C SER A 31 1.39 -20.68 7.10
N GLY A 32 2.66 -21.10 7.11
CA GLY A 32 3.22 -22.04 6.13
C GLY A 32 3.03 -21.60 4.68
N ALA A 33 2.86 -20.29 4.45
CA ALA A 33 2.54 -19.74 3.14
C ALA A 33 3.72 -19.94 2.18
N ASN A 34 3.55 -20.83 1.22
CA ASN A 34 4.58 -21.15 0.23
C ASN A 34 4.62 -20.12 -0.90
N GLN A 35 3.51 -19.39 -1.11
CA GLN A 35 3.39 -18.38 -2.16
C GLN A 35 2.77 -17.09 -1.64
N ILE A 36 3.06 -15.99 -2.35
CA ILE A 36 2.53 -14.67 -2.00
C ILE A 36 1.00 -14.61 -2.07
N VAL A 37 0.38 -15.38 -2.98
CA VAL A 37 -1.08 -15.49 -3.05
C VAL A 37 -1.67 -16.10 -1.77
N ASP A 38 -0.99 -17.08 -1.18
CA ASP A 38 -1.42 -17.74 0.06
C ASP A 38 -1.38 -16.76 1.24
N LEU A 39 -0.34 -15.93 1.30
CA LEU A 39 -0.22 -14.85 2.26
C LEU A 39 -1.43 -13.90 2.18
N PHE A 40 -1.70 -13.31 1.01
CA PHE A 40 -2.81 -12.35 0.89
C PHE A 40 -4.18 -12.99 1.09
N ALA A 41 -4.35 -14.23 0.65
CA ALA A 41 -5.55 -15.00 0.92
C ALA A 41 -5.75 -15.21 2.42
N ASN A 42 -4.69 -15.51 3.18
CA ASN A 42 -4.72 -15.62 4.63
C ASN A 42 -4.98 -14.28 5.33
N VAL A 43 -4.37 -13.18 4.88
CA VAL A 43 -4.63 -11.82 5.37
C VAL A 43 -6.10 -11.48 5.21
N LEU A 44 -6.63 -11.66 4.00
CA LEU A 44 -8.03 -11.39 3.70
C LEU A 44 -8.95 -12.29 4.52
N LEU A 45 -8.65 -13.59 4.61
CA LEU A 45 -9.42 -14.56 5.38
C LEU A 45 -9.50 -14.19 6.86
N LYS A 46 -8.37 -13.85 7.50
CA LYS A 46 -8.34 -13.42 8.91
C LYS A 46 -9.07 -12.09 9.10
N GLY A 47 -8.85 -11.13 8.22
CA GLY A 47 -9.52 -9.83 8.27
C GLY A 47 -11.05 -9.94 8.12
N VAL A 48 -11.52 -10.79 7.20
CA VAL A 48 -12.96 -11.04 7.01
C VAL A 48 -13.56 -11.83 8.17
N LYS A 49 -12.84 -12.82 8.72
CA LYS A 49 -13.27 -13.51 9.96
C LYS A 49 -13.41 -12.54 11.13
N LEU A 50 -12.51 -11.55 11.25
CA LEU A 50 -12.60 -10.52 12.27
C LEU A 50 -13.83 -9.62 12.06
N GLN A 51 -14.10 -9.20 10.81
CA GLN A 51 -15.31 -8.42 10.49
C GLN A 51 -16.60 -9.20 10.73
N LEU A 52 -16.64 -10.48 10.36
CA LEU A 52 -17.77 -11.35 10.65
C LEU A 52 -18.05 -11.52 12.15
N LYS A 53 -17.05 -11.35 13.02
CA LYS A 53 -17.23 -11.34 14.49
C LYS A 53 -17.69 -9.98 15.01
N ARG A 54 -17.21 -8.88 14.42
CA ARG A 54 -17.54 -7.50 14.81
C ARG A 54 -18.88 -7.01 14.25
N GLY A 55 -19.35 -7.64 13.17
CA GLY A 55 -20.46 -7.18 12.34
C GLY A 55 -19.93 -6.58 11.03
N LEU A 56 -20.53 -6.98 9.91
CA LEU A 56 -20.20 -6.40 8.61
C LEU A 56 -20.76 -4.98 8.51
N ASP A 57 -20.12 -4.17 7.67
CA ASP A 57 -20.58 -2.82 7.33
C ASP A 57 -21.98 -2.90 6.71
N ARG A 58 -22.82 -1.90 7.04
CA ARG A 58 -24.20 -1.79 6.59
C ARG A 58 -24.47 -0.35 6.22
N ASP A 59 -25.25 -0.16 5.17
CA ASP A 59 -25.66 1.16 4.73
C ASP A 59 -27.08 1.12 4.16
N TYR A 60 -27.65 2.30 3.98
CA TYR A 60 -28.96 2.47 3.35
C TYR A 60 -28.83 2.38 1.84
N ASN A 61 -29.40 1.32 1.27
CA ASN A 61 -29.47 1.11 -0.16
C ASN A 61 -30.85 1.50 -0.67
N PRO A 62 -30.96 2.35 -1.71
CA PRO A 62 -32.25 2.77 -2.24
C PRO A 62 -32.85 1.69 -3.15
N PHE A 63 -34.07 1.26 -2.84
CA PHE A 63 -34.85 0.31 -3.64
C PHE A 63 -35.99 1.02 -4.35
N HIS A 64 -36.26 0.58 -5.57
CA HIS A 64 -37.32 1.09 -6.45
C HIS A 64 -38.03 -0.11 -7.08
N GLU A 65 -39.08 -0.61 -6.45
CA GLU A 65 -39.75 -1.84 -6.89
C GLU A 65 -41.26 -1.83 -6.63
N GLU A 66 -41.98 -2.71 -7.33
CA GLU A 66 -43.40 -2.93 -7.13
C GLU A 66 -43.63 -3.94 -6.00
N ILE A 67 -44.20 -3.49 -4.90
CA ILE A 67 -44.45 -4.33 -3.73
C ILE A 67 -45.95 -4.46 -3.45
N ARG A 68 -46.34 -5.53 -2.75
CA ARG A 68 -47.69 -5.64 -2.16
C ARG A 68 -47.74 -4.78 -0.90
N GLY A 69 -48.61 -3.77 -0.90
CA GLY A 69 -48.68 -2.75 0.15
C GLY A 69 -47.87 -1.49 -0.16
N ILE A 70 -47.59 -0.69 0.87
CA ILE A 70 -46.92 0.61 0.76
C ILE A 70 -45.73 0.63 1.72
N ARG A 71 -44.56 1.04 1.21
CA ARG A 71 -43.34 1.22 2.01
C ARG A 71 -42.58 2.44 1.49
N GLY A 72 -42.18 3.35 2.37
CA GLY A 72 -41.50 4.58 1.97
C GLY A 72 -42.37 5.48 1.07
N LYS A 73 -41.77 6.02 0.01
CA LYS A 73 -42.41 6.98 -0.90
C LYS A 73 -43.02 6.25 -2.11
N ILE A 74 -44.31 6.47 -2.38
CA ILE A 74 -44.99 5.88 -3.54
C ILE A 74 -44.64 6.68 -4.80
N ASP A 75 -44.26 5.98 -5.87
CA ASP A 75 -44.23 6.51 -7.23
C ASP A 75 -45.63 6.38 -7.85
N PHE A 76 -46.46 7.40 -7.65
CA PHE A 76 -47.83 7.42 -8.15
C PHE A 76 -47.87 7.36 -9.69
N SER A 77 -46.96 8.08 -10.36
CA SER A 77 -46.92 8.11 -11.82
C SER A 77 -46.66 6.73 -12.40
N HIS A 78 -45.69 6.00 -11.85
CA HIS A 78 -45.38 4.65 -12.32
C HIS A 78 -46.47 3.64 -11.95
N SER A 79 -46.98 3.70 -10.72
CA SER A 79 -48.04 2.80 -10.19
C SER A 79 -49.36 2.92 -10.95
N ILE A 80 -49.77 4.14 -11.33
CA ILE A 80 -50.98 4.37 -12.11
C ILE A 80 -50.81 3.82 -13.53
N LYS A 81 -49.66 4.10 -14.18
CA LYS A 81 -49.36 3.61 -15.53
C LYS A 81 -49.37 2.09 -15.62
N GLN A 82 -48.86 1.40 -14.60
CA GLN A 82 -48.81 -0.07 -14.55
C GLN A 82 -50.07 -0.72 -13.94
N LEU A 83 -51.07 0.09 -13.56
CA LEU A 83 -52.31 -0.37 -12.88
C LEU A 83 -52.04 -1.21 -11.62
N SER A 84 -50.91 -0.99 -10.95
CA SER A 84 -50.43 -1.78 -9.80
C SER A 84 -51.44 -1.82 -8.65
N PHE A 85 -52.16 -0.71 -8.42
CA PHE A 85 -53.16 -0.63 -7.34
C PHE A 85 -54.32 -1.62 -7.52
N LYS A 86 -54.66 -2.01 -8.77
CA LYS A 86 -55.69 -3.03 -9.03
C LYS A 86 -55.28 -4.41 -8.52
N GLN A 87 -53.98 -4.65 -8.38
CA GLN A 87 -53.43 -5.90 -7.84
C GLN A 87 -53.02 -5.77 -6.36
N ALA A 88 -53.48 -4.71 -5.67
CA ALA A 88 -53.05 -4.36 -4.31
C ALA A 88 -51.53 -4.17 -4.17
N LYS A 89 -50.91 -3.61 -5.22
CA LYS A 89 -49.48 -3.29 -5.27
C LYS A 89 -49.23 -1.81 -5.53
N ALA A 90 -48.03 -1.35 -5.21
CA ALA A 90 -47.56 -0.01 -5.54
C ALA A 90 -46.06 -0.02 -5.86
N TYR A 91 -45.65 0.76 -6.85
CA TYR A 91 -44.23 1.09 -7.06
C TYR A 91 -43.79 2.04 -5.95
N CYS A 92 -42.84 1.57 -5.14
CA CYS A 92 -42.38 2.26 -3.95
C CYS A 92 -40.87 2.51 -4.02
N GLN A 93 -40.47 3.66 -3.51
CA GLN A 93 -39.08 4.08 -3.30
C GLN A 93 -38.81 4.08 -1.80
N PHE A 94 -37.90 3.22 -1.34
CA PHE A 94 -37.57 3.12 0.08
C PHE A 94 -36.12 2.68 0.26
N ASP A 95 -35.53 3.07 1.38
CA ASP A 95 -34.18 2.67 1.73
C ASP A 95 -34.19 1.44 2.64
N GLU A 96 -33.33 0.46 2.34
CA GLU A 96 -33.10 -0.68 3.21
C GLU A 96 -31.70 -0.65 3.82
N PHE A 97 -31.64 -0.85 5.14
CA PHE A 97 -30.39 -0.97 5.85
C PHE A 97 -29.89 -2.42 5.81
N ASN A 98 -28.98 -2.73 4.88
CA ASN A 98 -28.53 -4.09 4.63
C ASN A 98 -27.00 -4.20 4.47
N TYR A 99 -26.50 -5.44 4.36
CA TYR A 99 -25.06 -5.71 4.22
C TYR A 99 -24.56 -5.61 2.78
N ASP A 100 -25.43 -5.39 1.80
CA ASP A 100 -25.09 -5.37 0.38
C ASP A 100 -24.47 -4.02 -0.03
N VAL A 101 -23.40 -3.66 0.65
CA VAL A 101 -22.66 -2.42 0.44
C VAL A 101 -21.40 -2.69 -0.39
N LEU A 102 -20.93 -1.68 -1.12
CA LEU A 102 -19.80 -1.80 -2.05
C LEU A 102 -18.55 -2.42 -1.40
N THR A 103 -18.24 -2.08 -0.15
CA THR A 103 -17.10 -2.65 0.59
C THR A 103 -17.21 -4.16 0.76
N ASN A 104 -18.39 -4.67 1.12
CA ASN A 104 -18.66 -6.09 1.26
C ASN A 104 -18.73 -6.80 -0.10
N GLN A 105 -19.30 -6.14 -1.11
CA GLN A 105 -19.33 -6.65 -2.49
C GLN A 105 -17.91 -6.82 -3.06
N ILE A 106 -17.01 -5.86 -2.80
CA ILE A 106 -15.60 -5.95 -3.18
C ILE A 106 -14.96 -7.16 -2.51
N ILE A 107 -15.11 -7.32 -1.20
CA ILE A 107 -14.56 -8.45 -0.45
C ILE A 107 -15.07 -9.78 -1.01
N LYS A 108 -16.40 -9.93 -1.18
CA LYS A 108 -17.01 -11.16 -1.72
C LYS A 108 -16.46 -11.49 -3.11
N SER A 109 -16.33 -10.48 -3.95
CA SER A 109 -15.84 -10.64 -5.33
C SER A 109 -14.35 -10.99 -5.38
N THR A 110 -13.53 -10.40 -4.51
CA THR A 110 -12.11 -10.77 -4.38
C THR A 110 -11.95 -12.20 -3.88
N ILE A 111 -12.72 -12.62 -2.86
CA ILE A 111 -12.72 -14.01 -2.38
C ILE A 111 -13.11 -14.97 -3.51
N HIS A 112 -14.14 -14.63 -4.28
CA HIS A 112 -14.57 -15.42 -5.44
C HIS A 112 -13.44 -15.63 -6.46
N SER A 113 -12.71 -14.55 -6.79
CA SER A 113 -11.58 -14.63 -7.71
C SER A 113 -10.44 -15.48 -7.14
N LEU A 114 -10.11 -15.34 -5.86
CA LEU A 114 -9.07 -16.14 -5.18
C LEU A 114 -9.40 -17.64 -5.16
N ILE A 115 -10.65 -18.01 -4.91
CA ILE A 115 -11.09 -19.42 -4.93
C ILE A 115 -10.81 -20.06 -6.30
N LYS A 116 -10.94 -19.28 -7.37
CA LYS A 116 -10.68 -19.68 -8.76
C LYS A 116 -9.21 -19.56 -9.17
N THR A 117 -8.32 -19.12 -8.28
CA THR A 117 -6.89 -19.03 -8.58
C THR A 117 -6.23 -20.41 -8.52
N THR A 118 -5.45 -20.78 -9.53
CA THR A 118 -4.82 -22.11 -9.64
C THR A 118 -3.75 -22.37 -8.57
N GLN A 119 -2.95 -21.35 -8.28
CA GLN A 119 -1.81 -21.37 -7.37
C GLN A 119 -2.16 -21.45 -5.87
N LEU A 120 -3.42 -21.17 -5.51
CA LEU A 120 -3.83 -21.07 -4.11
C LEU A 120 -3.81 -22.43 -3.40
N ASP A 121 -3.26 -22.44 -2.19
CA ASP A 121 -3.27 -23.61 -1.31
C ASP A 121 -4.67 -24.20 -1.09
N ARG A 122 -4.74 -25.53 -0.95
CA ARG A 122 -6.01 -26.27 -0.84
C ARG A 122 -6.76 -25.95 0.45
N ASP A 123 -6.08 -25.82 1.57
CA ASP A 123 -6.72 -25.59 2.87
C ASP A 123 -7.12 -24.13 3.04
N ILE A 124 -6.33 -23.19 2.52
CA ILE A 124 -6.74 -21.78 2.42
C ILE A 124 -7.99 -21.65 1.54
N ARG A 125 -8.02 -22.33 0.38
CA ARG A 125 -9.19 -22.33 -0.51
C ARG A 125 -10.45 -22.86 0.19
N LYS A 126 -10.37 -23.94 0.96
CA LYS A 126 -11.50 -24.47 1.75
C LYS A 126 -12.01 -23.44 2.77
N GLN A 127 -11.10 -22.76 3.46
CA GLN A 127 -11.49 -21.75 4.45
C GLN A 127 -12.12 -20.52 3.78
N LEU A 128 -11.60 -20.08 2.63
CA LEU A 128 -12.22 -19.02 1.84
C LEU A 128 -13.63 -19.40 1.36
N LEU A 129 -13.84 -20.64 0.91
CA LEU A 129 -15.17 -21.15 0.55
C LEU A 129 -16.15 -21.09 1.73
N SER A 130 -15.71 -21.45 2.94
CA SER A 130 -16.53 -21.36 4.15
C SER A 130 -16.94 -19.92 4.44
N VAL A 131 -16.00 -18.96 4.36
CA VAL A 131 -16.30 -17.53 4.55
C VAL A 131 -17.19 -16.99 3.43
N TYR A 132 -16.93 -17.36 2.18
CA TYR A 132 -17.74 -16.95 1.03
C TYR A 132 -19.22 -17.31 1.18
N ARG A 133 -19.52 -18.52 1.68
CA ARG A 133 -20.90 -18.96 1.95
C ARG A 133 -21.61 -18.12 3.00
N ARG A 134 -20.88 -17.53 3.95
CA ARG A 134 -21.44 -16.62 4.96
C ARG A 134 -21.74 -15.22 4.43
N LEU A 135 -21.33 -14.92 3.20
CA LEU A 135 -21.59 -13.67 2.49
C LEU A 135 -22.69 -13.87 1.43
N ASN A 136 -23.61 -14.82 1.63
CA ASN A 136 -24.67 -15.17 0.68
C ASN A 136 -25.54 -13.97 0.30
N ASP A 137 -25.91 -13.12 1.26
CA ASP A 137 -26.81 -11.97 1.08
C ASP A 137 -26.15 -10.75 0.41
N ILE A 138 -24.88 -10.83 0.06
CA ILE A 138 -24.11 -9.76 -0.61
C ILE A 138 -24.06 -10.04 -2.11
N THR A 139 -24.33 -9.06 -2.94
CA THR A 139 -24.29 -9.22 -4.40
C THR A 139 -22.86 -9.43 -4.89
N LEU A 140 -22.67 -10.40 -5.80
CA LEU A 140 -21.39 -10.60 -6.47
C LEU A 140 -21.27 -9.62 -7.63
N ILE A 141 -20.20 -8.83 -7.66
CA ILE A 141 -19.97 -7.83 -8.70
C ILE A 141 -18.74 -8.17 -9.54
N ARG A 142 -18.72 -7.69 -10.79
CA ARG A 142 -17.50 -7.70 -11.59
C ARG A 142 -16.59 -6.57 -11.13
N LEU A 143 -15.48 -6.91 -10.48
CA LEU A 143 -14.52 -5.91 -10.00
C LEU A 143 -13.96 -5.05 -11.15
N GLN A 144 -13.78 -3.77 -10.85
CA GLN A 144 -13.23 -2.74 -11.72
C GLN A 144 -12.39 -1.80 -10.84
N ARG A 145 -11.41 -1.11 -11.43
CA ARG A 145 -10.58 -0.16 -10.67
C ARG A 145 -11.39 0.95 -10.02
N SER A 146 -12.45 1.41 -10.70
CA SER A 146 -13.38 2.44 -10.21
C SER A 146 -14.04 2.09 -8.88
N HIS A 147 -14.38 0.81 -8.64
CA HIS A 147 -15.00 0.37 -7.40
C HIS A 147 -14.15 0.69 -6.17
N PHE A 148 -12.82 0.52 -6.25
CA PHE A 148 -11.92 0.81 -5.13
C PHE A 148 -11.82 2.30 -4.83
N SER A 149 -11.91 3.17 -5.85
CA SER A 149 -11.94 4.63 -5.67
C SER A 149 -13.27 5.17 -5.12
N MET A 150 -14.37 4.44 -5.32
CA MET A 150 -15.72 4.85 -4.84
C MET A 150 -15.95 4.53 -3.37
N VAL A 151 -15.12 3.66 -2.76
CA VAL A 151 -15.26 3.27 -1.36
C VAL A 151 -15.11 4.49 -0.45
N ARG A 152 -16.17 4.78 0.32
CA ARG A 152 -16.15 5.81 1.35
C ARG A 152 -15.82 5.18 2.70
N ILE A 153 -14.72 5.63 3.30
CA ILE A 153 -14.28 5.19 4.62
C ILE A 153 -14.61 6.28 5.64
N HIS A 154 -15.31 5.88 6.70
CA HIS A 154 -15.63 6.66 7.88
C HIS A 154 -14.91 6.09 9.11
N ARG A 155 -14.98 6.79 10.25
CA ARG A 155 -14.26 6.38 11.48
C ARG A 155 -14.65 4.97 11.94
N ASN A 156 -15.90 4.56 11.72
CA ASN A 156 -16.44 3.28 12.18
C ASN A 156 -16.03 2.09 11.30
N ASN A 157 -15.58 2.33 10.06
CA ASN A 157 -15.16 1.27 9.12
C ASN A 157 -13.68 1.42 8.72
N LEU A 158 -12.84 2.01 9.57
CA LEU A 158 -11.41 2.20 9.29
C LEU A 158 -10.67 0.90 8.94
N PHE A 159 -11.11 -0.24 9.47
CA PHE A 159 -10.54 -1.55 9.13
C PHE A 159 -10.90 -2.00 7.71
N TYR A 160 -12.06 -1.60 7.19
CA TYR A 160 -12.41 -1.88 5.81
C TYR A 160 -11.46 -1.22 4.83
N ARG A 161 -10.84 -0.08 5.20
CA ARG A 161 -9.77 0.50 4.39
C ARG A 161 -8.62 -0.46 4.17
N PHE A 162 -8.18 -1.16 5.21
CA PHE A 162 -7.12 -2.16 5.08
C PHE A 162 -7.57 -3.32 4.20
N LEU A 163 -8.76 -3.87 4.44
CA LEU A 163 -9.30 -4.97 3.63
C LEU A 163 -9.48 -4.59 2.16
N THR A 164 -9.98 -3.39 1.87
CA THR A 164 -10.17 -2.92 0.49
C THR A 164 -8.84 -2.64 -0.19
N THR A 165 -7.82 -2.15 0.53
CA THR A 165 -6.44 -2.05 0.01
C THR A 165 -5.87 -3.43 -0.34
N VAL A 166 -6.02 -4.42 0.53
CA VAL A 166 -5.62 -5.81 0.25
C VAL A 166 -6.39 -6.35 -0.96
N CYS A 167 -7.70 -6.10 -1.04
CA CYS A 167 -8.51 -6.52 -2.19
C CYS A 167 -8.11 -5.85 -3.49
N ALA A 168 -7.77 -4.55 -3.46
CA ALA A 168 -7.28 -3.81 -4.62
C ALA A 168 -5.95 -4.39 -5.10
N PHE A 169 -5.04 -4.66 -4.16
CA PHE A 169 -3.75 -5.27 -4.47
C PHE A 169 -3.90 -6.65 -5.10
N ILE A 170 -4.79 -7.50 -4.54
CA ILE A 170 -5.10 -8.81 -5.12
C ILE A 170 -5.66 -8.64 -6.53
N TYR A 171 -6.62 -7.74 -6.72
CA TYR A 171 -7.25 -7.48 -8.02
C TYR A 171 -6.23 -7.03 -9.08
N GLU A 172 -5.30 -6.13 -8.74
CA GLU A 172 -4.28 -5.63 -9.68
C GLU A 172 -3.26 -6.69 -10.09
N ASN A 173 -3.09 -7.73 -9.29
CA ASN A 173 -2.13 -8.81 -9.52
C ASN A 173 -2.78 -10.13 -9.96
N LEU A 174 -4.11 -10.21 -10.08
CA LEU A 174 -4.80 -11.36 -10.64
C LEU A 174 -5.00 -11.20 -12.14
N LEU A 175 -4.49 -12.15 -12.92
CA LEU A 175 -4.66 -12.23 -14.37
C LEU A 175 -5.63 -13.38 -14.70
N PRO A 176 -6.61 -13.17 -15.59
CA PRO A 176 -7.44 -14.28 -16.07
C PRO A 176 -6.59 -15.22 -16.93
N GLU A 177 -6.73 -16.53 -16.70
CA GLU A 177 -6.18 -17.55 -17.59
C GLU A 177 -7.09 -17.67 -18.84
N GLU A 178 -6.49 -17.73 -20.02
CA GLU A 178 -7.24 -17.85 -21.28
C GLU A 178 -8.05 -19.15 -21.32
N GLY A 179 -9.34 -19.04 -21.63
CA GLY A 179 -10.22 -20.19 -21.90
C GLY A 179 -10.70 -20.99 -20.68
N THR A 180 -10.17 -20.78 -19.47
CA THR A 180 -10.52 -21.62 -18.30
C THR A 180 -11.41 -20.91 -17.27
N GLY A 181 -11.54 -19.59 -17.34
CA GLY A 181 -12.24 -18.79 -16.33
C GLY A 181 -11.58 -18.81 -14.93
N ARG A 182 -10.35 -19.33 -14.87
CA ARG A 182 -9.48 -19.33 -13.68
C ARG A 182 -8.60 -18.09 -13.67
N PHE A 183 -7.93 -17.86 -12.55
CA PHE A 183 -6.98 -16.77 -12.42
C PHE A 183 -5.59 -17.28 -12.06
N GLN A 184 -4.59 -16.52 -12.44
CA GLN A 184 -3.20 -16.67 -12.02
C GLN A 184 -2.76 -15.41 -11.28
N PHE A 185 -2.09 -15.58 -10.14
CA PHE A 185 -1.52 -14.47 -9.40
C PHE A 185 -0.14 -14.14 -9.97
N LYS A 186 0.01 -12.92 -10.48
CA LYS A 186 1.29 -12.42 -10.95
C LYS A 186 2.20 -12.13 -9.77
N ASP A 187 3.42 -12.64 -9.86
CA ASP A 187 4.48 -12.28 -8.94
C ASP A 187 4.93 -10.83 -9.18
N PHE A 188 4.42 -9.91 -8.35
CA PHE A 188 4.78 -8.48 -8.41
C PHE A 188 6.20 -8.21 -7.93
N HIS A 189 6.81 -9.15 -7.20
CA HIS A 189 8.16 -9.00 -6.67
C HIS A 189 9.19 -8.87 -7.79
N LYS A 190 8.86 -9.43 -8.97
CA LYS A 190 9.61 -9.27 -10.23
C LYS A 190 9.45 -7.90 -10.87
N ASN A 191 8.43 -7.12 -10.51
CA ASN A 191 8.25 -5.77 -11.01
C ASN A 191 9.04 -4.76 -10.18
N ARG A 192 10.23 -4.45 -10.68
CA ARG A 192 11.17 -3.52 -10.05
C ARG A 192 10.61 -2.12 -9.79
N LYS A 193 9.75 -1.60 -10.69
CA LYS A 193 9.14 -0.27 -10.51
C LYS A 193 8.14 -0.28 -9.34
N THR A 194 7.30 -1.32 -9.28
CA THR A 194 6.35 -1.50 -8.17
C THR A 194 7.08 -1.66 -6.84
N MET A 195 8.14 -2.47 -6.82
CA MET A 195 8.94 -2.67 -5.60
C MET A 195 9.69 -1.43 -5.15
N ALA A 196 10.15 -0.58 -6.07
CA ALA A 196 10.75 0.71 -5.72
C ALA A 196 9.75 1.59 -4.95
N ILE A 197 8.53 1.73 -5.46
CA ILE A 197 7.46 2.52 -4.81
C ILE A 197 7.08 1.92 -3.45
N ILE A 198 6.98 0.59 -3.36
CA ILE A 198 6.70 -0.09 -2.07
C ILE A 198 7.81 0.18 -1.07
N PHE A 199 9.08 0.03 -1.48
CA PHE A 199 10.23 0.24 -0.61
C PHE A 199 10.32 1.69 -0.12
N GLU A 200 10.15 2.66 -1.01
CA GLU A 200 10.11 4.08 -0.67
C GLU A 200 9.01 4.39 0.37
N ASN A 201 7.77 3.95 0.09
CA ASN A 201 6.64 4.15 1.01
C ASN A 201 6.84 3.41 2.34
N PHE A 202 7.42 2.21 2.29
CA PHE A 202 7.76 1.42 3.46
C PHE A 202 8.71 2.20 4.37
N ILE A 203 9.87 2.63 3.86
CA ILE A 203 10.88 3.34 4.64
C ILE A 203 10.31 4.64 5.21
N ARG A 204 9.56 5.40 4.40
CA ARG A 204 8.91 6.63 4.85
C ARG A 204 7.95 6.41 6.00
N ASN A 205 7.03 5.46 5.85
CA ASN A 205 6.02 5.23 6.87
C ASN A 205 6.61 4.53 8.08
N PHE A 206 7.62 3.67 7.92
CA PHE A 206 8.39 3.09 9.01
C PHE A 206 8.95 4.18 9.92
N TYR A 207 9.74 5.11 9.39
CA TYR A 207 10.28 6.18 10.23
C TYR A 207 9.19 7.11 10.75
N ARG A 208 8.06 7.28 10.06
CA ARG A 208 6.97 8.09 10.62
C ARG A 208 6.35 7.47 11.88
N TYR A 209 6.33 6.14 11.99
CA TYR A 209 5.66 5.43 13.07
C TYR A 209 6.58 4.93 14.19
N GLU A 210 7.81 4.56 13.85
CA GLU A 210 8.69 3.80 14.74
C GLU A 210 9.69 4.69 15.50
N GLN A 211 9.70 6.01 15.24
CA GLN A 211 10.55 6.96 15.97
C GLN A 211 9.82 8.29 16.20
N ASN A 212 10.26 9.03 17.23
CA ASN A 212 9.69 10.32 17.63
C ASN A 212 10.70 11.48 17.62
N GLN A 213 11.95 11.24 17.23
CA GLN A 213 13.03 12.25 17.24
C GLN A 213 12.96 13.20 16.04
N TYR A 214 12.45 12.71 14.92
CA TYR A 214 12.40 13.40 13.65
C TYR A 214 10.96 13.56 13.17
N LYS A 215 10.66 14.74 12.64
CA LYS A 215 9.45 14.94 11.83
C LYS A 215 9.71 14.41 10.42
N ILE A 216 8.96 13.39 10.02
CA ILE A 216 9.12 12.73 8.71
C ILE A 216 8.19 13.38 7.67
N SER A 217 8.74 13.68 6.49
CA SER A 217 7.96 14.15 5.34
C SER A 217 8.63 13.77 4.01
N SER A 218 7.88 13.80 2.91
CA SER A 218 8.44 13.95 1.56
C SER A 218 8.27 15.41 1.18
N LYS A 219 9.37 16.13 0.92
CA LYS A 219 9.32 17.58 0.71
C LYS A 219 9.76 17.92 -0.71
N GLN A 220 9.08 18.90 -1.29
CA GLN A 220 9.61 19.58 -2.45
C GLN A 220 10.78 20.49 -2.03
N VAL A 221 11.97 20.17 -2.50
CA VAL A 221 13.16 21.02 -2.34
C VAL A 221 13.06 22.12 -3.40
N ARG A 222 13.21 23.38 -2.99
CA ARG A 222 13.23 24.50 -3.92
C ARG A 222 14.62 24.61 -4.54
N TRP A 223 14.67 24.89 -5.84
CA TRP A 223 15.93 25.25 -6.48
C TRP A 223 16.44 26.56 -5.90
N GLU A 224 17.74 26.62 -5.64
CA GLU A 224 18.46 27.87 -5.41
C GLU A 224 18.56 28.71 -6.70
N LEU A 225 18.48 28.05 -7.86
CA LEU A 225 18.49 28.71 -9.16
C LEU A 225 17.33 29.72 -9.28
N GLN A 226 17.70 30.97 -9.49
CA GLN A 226 16.77 32.03 -9.85
C GLN A 226 16.76 32.18 -11.37
N SER A 227 15.57 32.16 -11.95
CA SER A 227 15.42 32.42 -13.37
C SER A 227 15.79 33.88 -13.68
N LEU A 228 16.53 34.07 -14.78
CA LEU A 228 16.84 35.39 -15.30
C LEU A 228 15.60 36.09 -15.88
N ASN A 229 14.56 35.32 -16.24
CA ASN A 229 13.26 35.83 -16.66
C ASN A 229 12.14 35.17 -15.82
N PRO A 230 11.21 35.92 -15.22
CA PRO A 230 10.18 35.36 -14.33
C PRO A 230 9.37 34.20 -14.95
N ASP A 231 9.04 34.28 -16.23
CA ASP A 231 8.22 33.30 -16.96
C ASP A 231 8.95 31.96 -17.21
N GLN A 232 10.25 31.87 -16.89
CA GLN A 232 11.06 30.69 -17.13
C GLN A 232 11.26 29.81 -15.88
N GLN A 233 10.86 30.28 -14.69
CA GLN A 233 11.04 29.54 -13.44
C GLN A 233 10.27 28.20 -13.44
N ASP A 234 9.11 28.15 -14.10
CA ASP A 234 8.23 26.99 -14.16
C ASP A 234 8.78 25.83 -15.02
N TYR A 235 9.84 26.06 -15.81
CA TYR A 235 10.53 25.00 -16.56
C TYR A 235 11.52 24.21 -15.70
N LEU A 236 11.83 24.67 -14.49
CA LEU A 236 12.68 23.91 -13.57
C LEU A 236 11.92 22.69 -13.05
N PRO A 237 12.53 21.49 -13.08
CA PRO A 237 11.86 20.28 -12.64
C PRO A 237 11.60 20.33 -11.13
N VAL A 238 10.46 19.80 -10.70
CA VAL A 238 10.15 19.70 -9.27
C VAL A 238 11.09 18.69 -8.60
N MET A 239 11.94 19.15 -7.69
CA MET A 239 12.74 18.27 -6.84
C MET A 239 11.90 17.77 -5.66
N ARG A 240 11.60 16.48 -5.61
CA ARG A 240 10.98 15.84 -4.44
C ARG A 240 11.91 14.80 -3.84
N THR A 241 12.11 14.89 -2.54
CA THR A 241 12.82 13.86 -1.78
C THR A 241 11.91 12.69 -1.47
N ASP A 242 12.48 11.48 -1.42
CA ASP A 242 11.75 10.30 -0.96
C ASP A 242 11.38 10.47 0.53
N ILE A 243 12.38 10.61 1.39
CA ILE A 243 12.19 10.83 2.82
C ILE A 243 13.08 11.98 3.29
N THR A 244 12.54 12.85 4.13
CA THR A 244 13.31 13.85 4.87
C THR A 244 12.94 13.81 6.34
N CYS A 245 13.95 13.62 7.17
CA CYS A 245 13.88 13.57 8.62
C CYS A 245 14.31 14.93 9.16
N TYR A 246 13.40 15.67 9.78
CA TYR A 246 13.69 16.99 10.33
C TYR A 246 13.87 16.99 11.84
N SER A 247 14.92 17.64 12.31
CA SER A 247 15.17 17.95 13.72
C SER A 247 15.74 19.36 13.84
N THR A 248 15.87 19.87 15.06
CA THR A 248 16.41 21.22 15.32
C THR A 248 17.91 21.32 15.03
N LYS A 249 18.65 20.20 15.08
CA LYS A 249 20.12 20.18 14.94
C LYS A 249 20.64 19.37 13.74
N ARG A 250 19.91 18.35 13.31
CA ARG A 250 20.34 17.40 12.26
C ARG A 250 19.17 17.08 11.35
N ASN A 251 19.32 17.37 10.06
CA ASN A 251 18.35 16.99 9.04
C ASN A 251 18.94 15.90 8.14
N ILE A 252 18.13 14.91 7.80
CA ILE A 252 18.56 13.77 7.00
C ILE A 252 17.67 13.64 5.77
N ILE A 253 18.25 13.66 4.57
CA ILE A 253 17.57 13.32 3.33
C ILE A 253 17.91 11.87 3.01
N ILE A 254 16.91 11.01 2.94
CA ILE A 254 17.09 9.61 2.54
C ILE A 254 16.48 9.44 1.17
N ASP A 255 17.29 8.98 0.22
CA ASP A 255 16.89 8.61 -1.12
C ASP A 255 16.99 7.09 -1.27
N THR A 256 15.88 6.46 -1.64
CA THR A 256 15.73 5.00 -1.64
C THR A 256 15.83 4.46 -3.05
N LYS A 257 16.57 3.37 -3.23
CA LYS A 257 16.82 2.81 -4.55
C LYS A 257 16.68 1.29 -4.53
N TYR A 258 15.67 0.77 -5.22
CA TYR A 258 15.43 -0.67 -5.35
C TYR A 258 16.18 -1.24 -6.57
N TYR A 259 17.43 -1.64 -6.36
CA TYR A 259 18.31 -2.25 -7.36
C TYR A 259 18.91 -3.55 -6.82
N LEU A 260 18.95 -4.60 -7.64
CA LEU A 260 19.65 -5.85 -7.31
C LEU A 260 21.17 -5.65 -7.26
N GLU A 261 21.70 -4.73 -8.06
CA GLU A 261 23.12 -4.39 -8.14
C GLU A 261 23.33 -2.90 -7.84
N MET A 262 23.79 -2.63 -6.62
CA MET A 262 24.14 -1.29 -6.14
C MET A 262 25.31 -0.70 -6.94
N PHE A 263 26.35 -1.51 -7.18
CA PHE A 263 27.56 -1.08 -7.85
C PHE A 263 27.45 -1.25 -9.36
N GLN A 264 28.01 -0.30 -10.10
CA GLN A 264 28.39 -0.49 -11.50
C GLN A 264 29.85 -0.95 -11.54
N ALA A 265 30.17 -1.85 -12.47
CA ALA A 265 31.54 -2.27 -12.71
C ALA A 265 32.04 -1.63 -14.00
N TYR A 266 33.10 -0.83 -13.88
CA TYR A 266 33.85 -0.31 -15.03
C TYR A 266 35.32 -0.62 -14.83
N GLN A 267 35.94 -1.30 -15.81
CA GLN A 267 37.34 -1.74 -15.75
C GLN A 267 37.71 -2.48 -14.44
N GLY A 268 36.81 -3.33 -13.94
CA GLY A 268 37.04 -4.14 -12.73
C GLY A 268 36.87 -3.40 -11.40
N LYS A 269 36.65 -2.08 -11.40
CA LYS A 269 36.32 -1.31 -10.18
C LYS A 269 34.81 -1.21 -10.00
N LYS A 270 34.34 -1.56 -8.80
CA LYS A 270 32.95 -1.35 -8.35
C LYS A 270 32.78 0.09 -7.87
N THR A 271 31.86 0.84 -8.48
CA THR A 271 31.54 2.22 -8.11
C THR A 271 30.04 2.39 -7.86
N ILE A 272 29.68 3.32 -6.98
CA ILE A 272 28.27 3.69 -6.76
C ILE A 272 27.73 4.30 -8.07
N ARG A 273 26.45 4.04 -8.37
CA ARG A 273 25.77 4.67 -9.51
C ARG A 273 25.76 6.18 -9.36
N SER A 274 26.44 6.86 -10.27
CA SER A 274 26.60 8.32 -10.26
C SER A 274 25.26 9.07 -10.28
N GLU A 275 24.28 8.58 -11.03
CA GLU A 275 22.93 9.15 -11.10
C GLU A 275 22.27 9.34 -9.73
N HIS A 276 22.36 8.32 -8.85
CA HIS A 276 21.77 8.38 -7.52
C HIS A 276 22.55 9.35 -6.61
N LEU A 277 23.88 9.34 -6.73
CA LEU A 277 24.75 10.24 -5.98
C LEU A 277 24.48 11.71 -6.35
N TYR A 278 24.38 12.01 -7.65
CA TYR A 278 24.11 13.36 -8.14
C TYR A 278 22.73 13.85 -7.74
N GLN A 279 21.72 12.98 -7.75
CA GLN A 279 20.37 13.31 -7.29
C GLN A 279 20.36 13.65 -5.79
N LEU A 280 21.00 12.83 -4.95
CA LEU A 280 21.06 13.12 -3.52
C LEU A 280 21.87 14.39 -3.23
N PHE A 281 23.00 14.57 -3.92
CA PHE A 281 23.84 15.76 -3.77
C PHE A 281 23.09 17.03 -4.15
N SER A 282 22.31 17.02 -5.23
CA SER A 282 21.50 18.18 -5.61
C SER A 282 20.44 18.52 -4.55
N TYR A 283 19.80 17.52 -3.92
CA TYR A 283 18.90 17.77 -2.81
C TYR A 283 19.59 18.40 -1.61
N LEU A 284 20.79 17.91 -1.27
CA LEU A 284 21.57 18.46 -0.17
C LEU A 284 21.97 19.90 -0.45
N SER A 285 22.66 20.18 -1.56
CA SER A 285 23.13 21.53 -1.88
C SER A 285 22.01 22.56 -1.83
N ASN A 286 20.87 22.29 -2.49
CA ASN A 286 19.73 23.20 -2.47
C ASN A 286 19.08 23.34 -1.08
N SER A 287 19.15 22.31 -0.23
CA SER A 287 18.63 22.37 1.14
C SER A 287 19.53 23.16 2.08
N LEU A 288 20.86 23.07 1.91
CA LEU A 288 21.82 23.83 2.70
C LEU A 288 21.67 25.33 2.48
N SER A 289 21.52 25.76 1.23
CA SER A 289 21.36 27.18 0.87
C SER A 289 20.12 27.84 1.49
N HIS A 290 19.17 27.04 1.98
CA HIS A 290 17.95 27.50 2.66
C HIS A 290 17.93 27.21 4.17
N SER A 291 19.07 26.81 4.75
CA SER A 291 19.17 26.39 6.15
C SER A 291 20.00 27.35 7.00
N SER A 292 19.79 27.30 8.33
CA SER A 292 20.63 28.04 9.28
C SER A 292 21.99 27.38 9.43
N GLU A 293 23.02 28.18 9.72
CA GLU A 293 24.42 27.71 9.86
C GLU A 293 24.59 26.61 10.92
N ASP A 294 23.74 26.59 11.96
CA ASP A 294 23.79 25.60 13.05
C ASP A 294 23.18 24.23 12.69
N THR A 295 22.55 24.10 11.51
CA THR A 295 21.84 22.86 11.14
C THR A 295 22.72 21.96 10.27
N VAL A 296 23.04 20.76 10.76
CA VAL A 296 23.78 19.77 9.99
C VAL A 296 22.86 19.04 9.01
N TRP A 297 23.25 18.95 7.75
CA TRP A 297 22.56 18.17 6.73
C TRP A 297 23.34 16.92 6.35
N GLU A 298 22.63 15.80 6.31
CA GLU A 298 23.15 14.50 5.91
C GLU A 298 22.28 13.90 4.82
N GLY A 299 22.91 13.27 3.82
CA GLY A 299 22.24 12.48 2.81
C GLY A 299 22.52 11.00 3.00
N ILE A 300 21.51 10.16 2.84
CA ILE A 300 21.65 8.71 2.90
C ILE A 300 21.06 8.12 1.61
N LEU A 301 21.89 7.43 0.83
CA LEU A 301 21.40 6.51 -0.20
C LEU A 301 21.13 5.15 0.46
N LEU A 302 19.87 4.71 0.43
CA LEU A 302 19.45 3.46 1.06
C LEU A 302 19.02 2.43 0.01
N TYR A 303 19.68 1.27 0.03
CA TYR A 303 19.39 0.15 -0.86
C TYR A 303 18.94 -1.08 -0.06
N PRO A 304 17.95 -1.84 -0.52
CA PRO A 304 17.69 -3.16 0.03
C PRO A 304 18.76 -4.14 -0.44
N THR A 305 19.16 -5.07 0.43
CA THR A 305 20.05 -6.18 0.10
C THR A 305 19.51 -7.48 0.70
N VAL A 306 20.03 -8.61 0.21
CA VAL A 306 19.76 -9.95 0.73
C VAL A 306 21.06 -10.70 1.05
N LYS A 307 22.22 -10.11 0.73
CA LYS A 307 23.55 -10.75 0.87
C LYS A 307 24.65 -9.76 1.25
N GLU A 308 24.90 -8.76 0.41
CA GLU A 308 26.03 -7.85 0.59
C GLU A 308 25.61 -6.65 1.45
N HIS A 309 26.25 -6.48 2.61
CA HIS A 309 26.12 -5.30 3.46
C HIS A 309 27.13 -4.24 3.05
N VAL A 310 26.66 -3.00 2.87
CA VAL A 310 27.49 -1.83 2.54
C VAL A 310 27.14 -0.70 3.50
N ASP A 311 28.16 -0.09 4.09
CA ASP A 311 28.08 1.13 4.89
C ASP A 311 29.29 2.01 4.55
N LEU A 312 29.09 2.96 3.64
CA LEU A 312 30.11 3.91 3.18
C LEU A 312 29.75 5.30 3.66
N ASN A 313 30.72 6.05 4.15
CA ASN A 313 30.50 7.39 4.71
C ASN A 313 31.51 8.36 4.08
N TYR A 314 31.02 9.51 3.65
CA TYR A 314 31.77 10.57 2.98
C TYR A 314 31.41 11.92 3.58
N GLU A 315 32.35 12.85 3.60
CA GLU A 315 32.15 14.22 4.07
C GLU A 315 32.83 15.19 3.11
N GLY A 316 32.16 16.30 2.80
CA GLY A 316 32.68 17.32 1.89
C GLY A 316 31.66 18.44 1.67
N SER A 317 32.13 19.64 1.33
CA SER A 317 31.26 20.81 1.05
C SER A 317 30.23 21.13 2.15
N GLY A 318 30.58 20.87 3.42
CA GLY A 318 29.68 21.09 4.56
C GLY A 318 28.56 20.05 4.73
N VAL A 319 28.57 18.98 3.92
CA VAL A 319 27.56 17.91 3.98
C VAL A 319 28.18 16.55 4.29
N ARG A 320 27.37 15.69 4.90
CA ARG A 320 27.69 14.27 5.06
C ARG A 320 26.87 13.45 4.10
N LEU A 321 27.50 12.47 3.46
CA LEU A 321 26.85 11.56 2.54
C LEU A 321 27.19 10.13 2.91
N SER A 322 26.15 9.32 3.08
CA SER A 322 26.27 7.93 3.47
C SER A 322 25.60 7.04 2.43
N VAL A 323 26.18 5.87 2.14
CA VAL A 323 25.57 4.83 1.30
C VAL A 323 25.43 3.59 2.14
N LYS A 324 24.17 3.22 2.43
CA LYS A 324 23.84 2.16 3.36
C LYS A 324 22.94 1.12 2.71
N THR A 325 23.04 -0.12 3.16
CA THR A 325 22.11 -1.20 2.82
C THR A 325 21.26 -1.63 3.99
N ILE A 326 20.02 -2.05 3.73
CA ILE A 326 19.19 -2.78 4.68
C ILE A 326 19.01 -4.22 4.23
N ASN A 327 19.43 -5.19 5.06
CA ASN A 327 19.22 -6.60 4.77
C ASN A 327 17.74 -6.95 5.01
N LEU A 328 17.02 -7.30 3.95
CA LEU A 328 15.60 -7.69 4.04
C LEU A 328 15.42 -9.21 4.19
N ASN A 329 16.50 -10.00 4.15
CA ASN A 329 16.49 -11.44 4.34
C ASN A 329 16.95 -11.84 5.76
N GLN A 330 16.31 -11.24 6.76
CA GLN A 330 16.54 -11.52 8.18
C GLN A 330 15.23 -11.38 8.95
N ASP A 331 15.24 -11.74 10.24
CA ASP A 331 14.07 -11.56 11.10
C ASP A 331 13.60 -10.10 11.14
N TRP A 332 12.29 -9.90 11.21
CA TRP A 332 11.69 -8.56 11.17
C TRP A 332 12.18 -7.65 12.30
N MET A 333 12.39 -8.18 13.50
CA MET A 333 12.90 -7.39 14.63
C MET A 333 14.31 -6.89 14.34
N GLN A 334 15.13 -7.68 13.66
CA GLN A 334 16.46 -7.24 13.24
C GLN A 334 16.38 -6.15 12.16
N ILE A 335 15.49 -6.29 11.17
CA ILE A 335 15.23 -5.24 10.17
C ILE A 335 14.80 -3.93 10.86
N HIS A 336 13.89 -4.03 11.82
CA HIS A 336 13.41 -2.88 12.59
C HIS A 336 14.55 -2.16 13.32
N CYS A 337 15.38 -2.91 14.04
CA CYS A 337 16.54 -2.36 14.74
C CYS A 337 17.55 -1.71 13.78
N ASP A 338 17.84 -2.36 12.65
CA ASP A 338 18.83 -1.87 11.69
C ASP A 338 18.36 -0.59 10.98
N LEU A 339 17.07 -0.46 10.71
CA LEU A 339 16.48 0.78 10.21
C LEU A 339 16.62 1.92 11.22
N LEU A 340 16.33 1.71 12.49
CA LEU A 340 16.51 2.77 13.51
C LEU A 340 17.98 3.19 13.65
N LYS A 341 18.91 2.23 13.56
CA LYS A 341 20.35 2.52 13.57
C LYS A 341 20.80 3.37 12.39
N ILE A 342 20.21 3.22 11.19
CA ILE A 342 20.58 4.00 10.00
C ILE A 342 20.45 5.52 10.25
N ILE A 343 19.43 5.94 10.99
CA ILE A 343 19.23 7.35 11.35
C ILE A 343 19.86 7.73 12.70
N GLY A 344 20.53 6.81 13.39
CA GLY A 344 21.18 7.04 14.68
C GLY A 344 20.21 7.19 15.85
N VAL A 345 19.00 6.63 15.75
CA VAL A 345 18.04 6.57 16.85
C VAL A 345 18.38 5.33 17.70
N ALA A 346 18.69 5.54 18.98
CA ALA A 346 18.85 4.45 19.94
C ALA A 346 17.48 3.82 20.26
N LEU A 347 17.46 2.49 20.43
CA LEU A 347 16.28 1.70 20.79
C LEU A 347 15.71 2.08 22.16
#